data_AF-A0A2R3QFV2-F1
#
_entry.id   AF-A0A2R3QFV2-F1
#
_cell.length_a   1.000
_cell.length_b   1.000
_cell.length_c   1.000
_cell.angle_alpha   90.00
_cell.angle_beta   90.00
_cell.angle_gamma   90.00
#
_symmetry.space_group_name_H-M   'P 1'
#
loop_
_entity.id
_entity.type
_entity.pdbx_description
1 polymer ?
#
loop_
_entity_poly.entity_id
_entity_poly.type
_entity_poly.pdbx_seq_one_letter_code
_entity_poly.pdbx_strand_id
1 'polypeptide(L)'
;MPRAELILGALARARPARAFPHVGRAMAWMNAGRPHEAVQLLERALPGAGAGEDADTVAAFLALALQLDGRSSESRRVLQNLLRIAPQGADNDGLRLARRMLGEAPGASAAPP
;
A
#
# COMPACT_ATOMS: atom_id res chain seq x y z
N MET A 1 -23.48 -1.46 -5.05
CA MET A 1 -22.67 -0.94 -3.93
C MET A 1 -22.33 0.55 -4.13
N PRO A 2 -23.26 1.51 -3.99
CA PRO A 2 -22.99 2.92 -4.35
C PRO A 2 -22.52 3.81 -3.19
N ARG A 3 -22.74 3.38 -1.94
CA ARG A 3 -22.60 4.26 -0.76
C ARG A 3 -21.14 4.39 -0.28
N ALA A 4 -20.36 3.32 -0.40
CA ALA A 4 -18.94 3.33 -0.01
C ALA A 4 -18.09 4.20 -0.95
N GLU A 5 -18.36 4.16 -2.26
CA GLU A 5 -17.67 5.00 -3.26
C GLU A 5 -17.96 6.49 -3.05
N LEU A 6 -19.20 6.83 -2.69
CA LEU A 6 -19.59 8.21 -2.36
C LEU A 6 -18.88 8.74 -1.12
N ILE A 7 -18.75 7.93 -0.07
CA ILE A 7 -18.08 8.32 1.18
C ILE A 7 -16.58 8.50 0.96
N LEU A 8 -15.93 7.56 0.26
CA LEU A 8 -14.50 7.64 -0.05
C LEU A 8 -14.17 8.79 -1.03
N GLY A 9 -15.03 9.03 -2.03
CA GLY A 9 -14.91 10.16 -2.95
C GLY A 9 -15.18 11.52 -2.30
N ALA A 10 -16.01 11.59 -1.26
CA ALA A 10 -16.21 12.79 -0.47
C ALA A 10 -15.00 13.09 0.43
N LEU A 11 -14.42 12.05 1.05
CA LEU A 11 -13.19 12.18 1.84
C LEU A 11 -11.98 12.62 0.99
N ALA A 12 -11.88 12.14 -0.25
CA ALA A 12 -10.85 12.56 -1.21
C ALA A 12 -10.87 14.06 -1.51
N ARG A 13 -12.06 14.65 -1.61
CA ARG A 13 -12.24 16.08 -1.91
C ARG A 13 -12.03 16.99 -0.70
N ALA A 14 -12.19 16.47 0.52
CA ALA A 14 -12.04 17.24 1.74
C ALA A 14 -10.58 17.33 2.25
N ARG A 15 -9.69 16.42 1.83
CA ARG A 15 -8.28 16.34 2.28
C ARG A 15 -7.38 15.80 1.15
N PRO A 16 -7.03 16.61 0.13
CA PRO A 16 -6.30 16.14 -1.05
C PRO A 16 -4.83 15.71 -0.82
N ALA A 17 -4.33 15.72 0.42
CA ALA A 17 -2.90 15.54 0.73
C ALA A 17 -2.58 14.35 1.66
N ARG A 18 -3.36 13.25 1.62
CA ARG A 18 -3.02 12.00 2.35
C ARG A 18 -3.23 10.79 1.45
N ALA A 19 -2.51 9.69 1.67
CA ALA A 19 -2.65 8.45 0.89
C ALA A 19 -4.08 7.83 0.90
N PHE A 20 -4.87 8.18 1.91
CA PHE A 20 -6.18 7.61 2.24
C PHE A 20 -7.21 7.49 1.10
N PRO A 21 -7.41 8.47 0.20
CA PRO A 21 -8.44 8.35 -0.84
C PRO A 21 -8.06 7.38 -1.96
N HIS A 22 -6.76 7.27 -2.29
CA HIS A 22 -6.29 6.30 -3.28
C HIS A 22 -6.31 4.89 -2.72
N VAL A 23 -5.82 4.70 -1.49
CA VAL A 23 -5.80 3.41 -0.80
C VAL A 23 -7.21 2.87 -0.57
N GLY A 24 -8.14 3.69 -0.06
CA GLY A 24 -9.51 3.27 0.20
C GLY A 24 -10.26 2.85 -1.09
N ARG A 25 -10.06 3.59 -2.19
CA ARG A 25 -10.65 3.23 -3.48
C ARG A 25 -10.01 1.98 -4.09
N ALA A 26 -8.69 1.84 -4.00
CA ALA A 26 -8.01 0.62 -4.44
C ALA A 26 -8.51 -0.60 -3.67
N MET A 27 -8.71 -0.48 -2.36
CA MET A 27 -9.28 -1.55 -1.52
C MET A 27 -10.70 -1.93 -1.95
N ALA A 28 -11.56 -0.95 -2.24
CA ALA A 28 -12.90 -1.21 -2.76
C ALA A 28 -12.86 -1.98 -4.10
N TRP A 29 -11.95 -1.62 -5.00
CA TRP A 29 -11.77 -2.31 -6.27
C TRP A 29 -11.22 -3.73 -6.10
N MET A 30 -10.22 -3.93 -5.24
CA MET A 30 -9.72 -5.28 -4.90
C MET A 30 -10.84 -6.18 -4.36
N ASN A 31 -11.65 -5.68 -3.42
CA ASN A 31 -12.78 -6.42 -2.86
C ASN A 31 -13.89 -6.70 -3.88
N ALA A 32 -14.01 -5.86 -4.92
CA ALA A 32 -14.94 -6.05 -6.03
C ALA A 32 -14.40 -6.99 -7.13
N GLY A 33 -13.25 -7.63 -6.92
CA GLY A 33 -12.62 -8.50 -7.93
C GLY A 33 -11.99 -7.72 -9.09
N ARG A 34 -11.61 -6.46 -8.86
CA ARG A 34 -11.01 -5.54 -9.83
C ARG A 34 -9.58 -5.12 -9.43
N PRO A 35 -8.66 -6.09 -9.22
CA PRO A 35 -7.31 -5.79 -8.75
C PRO A 35 -6.49 -5.02 -9.79
N HIS A 36 -6.72 -5.26 -11.09
CA HIS A 36 -6.02 -4.55 -12.16
C HIS A 36 -6.22 -3.02 -12.10
N GLU A 37 -7.45 -2.56 -11.91
CA GLU A 37 -7.73 -1.12 -11.77
C GLU A 37 -7.15 -0.55 -10.48
N ALA A 38 -7.11 -1.33 -9.40
CA ALA A 38 -6.45 -0.94 -8.15
C ALA A 38 -4.95 -0.72 -8.36
N VAL A 39 -4.28 -1.60 -9.12
CA VAL A 39 -2.87 -1.43 -9.49
C VAL A 39 -2.67 -0.12 -10.25
N GLN A 40 -3.42 0.11 -11.33
CA GLN A 40 -3.27 1.33 -12.14
C GLN A 40 -3.49 2.62 -11.32
N LEU A 41 -4.44 2.59 -10.36
CA LEU A 41 -4.69 3.74 -9.48
C LEU A 41 -3.50 4.02 -8.57
N LEU A 42 -2.94 2.99 -7.93
CA LEU A 42 -1.89 3.14 -6.94
C LEU A 42 -0.54 3.44 -7.59
N GLU A 43 -0.24 2.89 -8.77
CA GLU A 43 0.95 3.24 -9.56
C GLU A 43 0.97 4.74 -9.91
N ARG A 44 -0.19 5.32 -10.24
CA ARG A 44 -0.31 6.76 -10.53
C ARG A 44 -0.27 7.63 -9.28
N ALA A 45 -0.74 7.11 -8.15
CA ALA A 45 -0.76 7.85 -6.89
C ALA A 45 0.61 7.89 -6.20
N LEU A 46 1.44 6.85 -6.37
CA LEU A 46 2.69 6.68 -5.64
C LEU A 46 3.68 7.86 -5.80
N PRO A 47 3.91 8.43 -7.01
CA PRO A 47 4.78 9.60 -7.14
C PRO A 47 4.26 10.84 -6.40
N GLY A 48 2.94 11.00 -6.32
CA GLY A 48 2.29 12.12 -5.62
C GLY A 48 2.27 11.98 -4.10
N ALA A 49 2.51 10.77 -3.57
CA ALA A 49 2.58 10.52 -2.13
C ALA A 49 3.91 11.00 -1.50
N GLY A 50 4.91 11.35 -2.31
CA GLY A 50 6.20 11.85 -1.83
C GLY A 50 7.03 10.76 -1.15
N ALA A 51 7.47 11.03 0.08
CA ALA A 51 8.28 10.12 0.88
C ALA A 51 7.72 9.99 2.30
N GLY A 52 8.03 8.87 2.96
CA GLY A 52 7.55 8.56 4.31
C GLY A 52 6.26 7.75 4.31
N GLU A 53 5.54 7.78 5.43
CA GLU A 53 4.46 6.83 5.74
C GLU A 53 3.34 6.77 4.70
N ASP A 54 2.97 7.90 4.09
CA ASP A 54 1.95 7.93 3.03
C ASP A 54 2.43 7.15 1.78
N ALA A 55 3.68 7.36 1.35
CA ALA A 55 4.26 6.63 0.23
C ALA A 55 4.44 5.14 0.56
N ASP A 56 4.87 4.82 1.78
CA ASP A 56 5.02 3.45 2.26
C ASP A 56 3.67 2.71 2.23
N THR A 57 2.61 3.39 2.66
CA THR A 57 1.24 2.85 2.65
C THR A 57 0.78 2.61 1.21
N VAL A 58 0.93 3.58 0.30
CA VAL A 58 0.56 3.41 -1.12
C VAL A 58 1.34 2.25 -1.75
N ALA A 59 2.64 2.13 -1.48
CA ALA A 59 3.49 1.07 -2.03
C ALA A 59 3.08 -0.32 -1.50
N ALA A 60 2.76 -0.45 -0.22
CA ALA A 60 2.31 -1.72 0.36
C ALA A 60 0.95 -2.16 -0.22
N PHE A 61 0.00 -1.23 -0.39
CA PHE A 61 -1.28 -1.53 -1.04
C PHE A 61 -1.14 -1.80 -2.54
N LEU A 62 -0.16 -1.19 -3.22
CA LEU A 62 0.15 -1.51 -4.61
C LEU A 62 0.64 -2.95 -4.72
N ALA A 63 1.54 -3.38 -3.84
CA ALA A 63 2.00 -4.75 -3.80
C ALA A 63 0.87 -5.76 -3.53
N LEU A 64 -0.09 -5.42 -2.66
CA LEU A 64 -1.27 -6.24 -2.42
C LEU A 64 -2.14 -6.36 -3.69
N ALA A 65 -2.40 -5.24 -4.36
CA ALA A 65 -3.15 -5.22 -5.61
C ALA A 65 -2.46 -6.06 -6.69
N LEU A 66 -1.13 -5.96 -6.83
CA LEU A 66 -0.33 -6.77 -7.75
C LEU A 66 -0.43 -8.27 -7.44
N GLN A 67 -0.44 -8.66 -6.16
CA GLN A 67 -0.61 -10.07 -5.78
C GLN A 67 -1.99 -10.61 -6.17
N LEU A 68 -3.05 -9.82 -5.94
CA LEU A 68 -4.41 -10.18 -6.33
C LEU A 68 -4.62 -10.18 -7.86
N ASP A 69 -3.85 -9.38 -8.60
CA ASP A 69 -3.80 -9.37 -10.08
C ASP A 69 -2.94 -10.52 -10.65
N GLY A 70 -2.39 -11.41 -9.81
CA GLY A 70 -1.52 -12.52 -10.22
C GLY A 70 -0.06 -12.14 -10.51
N ARG A 71 0.30 -10.86 -10.37
CA ARG A 71 1.65 -10.30 -10.60
C ARG A 71 2.56 -10.45 -9.38
N SER A 72 2.63 -11.67 -8.82
CA SER A 72 3.34 -11.98 -7.56
C SER A 72 4.82 -11.61 -7.55
N SER A 73 5.52 -11.78 -8.68
CA SER A 73 6.96 -11.43 -8.78
C SER A 73 7.20 -9.93 -8.64
N GLU A 74 6.30 -9.12 -9.19
CA GLU A 74 6.37 -7.66 -9.13
C GLU A 74 5.97 -7.14 -7.76
N SER A 75 4.91 -7.72 -7.17
CA SER A 75 4.55 -7.48 -5.77
C SER A 75 5.76 -7.63 -4.85
N ARG A 76 6.48 -8.75 -4.94
CA ARG A 76 7.69 -8.98 -4.14
C ARG A 76 8.78 -7.92 -4.35
N ARG A 77 9.01 -7.49 -5.60
CA ARG A 77 9.99 -6.44 -5.91
C ARG A 77 9.61 -5.10 -5.26
N VAL A 78 8.33 -4.72 -5.32
CA VAL A 78 7.83 -3.49 -4.67
C VAL A 78 8.04 -3.57 -3.16
N LEU A 79 7.68 -4.68 -2.52
CA LEU A 79 7.84 -4.88 -1.08
C LEU A 79 9.31 -4.84 -0.63
N GLN A 80 10.19 -5.54 -1.35
CA GLN A 80 11.63 -5.54 -1.06
C GLN A 80 12.23 -4.14 -1.24
N ASN A 81 11.83 -3.43 -2.30
CA ASN A 81 12.30 -2.07 -2.53
C ASN A 81 11.83 -1.12 -1.42
N LEU A 82 10.57 -1.22 -1.00
CA LEU A 82 10.00 -0.46 0.10
C LEU A 82 10.81 -0.64 1.40
N LEU A 83 11.08 -1.89 1.80
CA LEU A 83 11.87 -2.16 3.01
C LEU A 83 13.34 -1.73 2.88
N ARG A 84 13.90 -1.78 1.67
CA ARG A 84 15.28 -1.36 1.39
C ARG A 84 15.50 0.15 1.52
N ILE A 85 14.51 0.96 1.12
CA ILE A 85 14.62 2.43 1.15
C ILE A 85 14.09 3.04 2.45
N ALA A 86 13.36 2.25 3.26
CA ALA A 86 12.85 2.71 4.54
C ALA A 86 13.99 3.15 5.48
N PRO A 87 13.86 4.27 6.19
CA PRO A 87 14.84 4.68 7.19
C PRO A 87 15.03 3.61 8.27
N GLN A 88 16.24 3.50 8.80
CA GLN A 88 16.51 2.58 9.91
C GLN A 88 15.65 2.94 11.13
N GLY A 89 15.01 1.93 11.73
CA GLY A 89 14.10 2.11 12.86
C GLY A 89 12.71 2.64 12.48
N ALA A 90 12.41 2.89 11.20
CA ALA A 90 11.07 3.24 10.77
C ALA A 90 10.11 2.06 10.97
N ASP A 91 8.99 2.33 11.64
CA ASP A 91 7.90 1.37 11.82
C ASP A 91 6.56 2.07 11.62
N ASN A 92 5.91 1.75 10.52
CA ASN A 92 4.58 2.22 10.16
C ASN A 92 3.76 1.09 9.54
N ASP A 93 2.47 1.33 9.31
CA ASP A 93 1.56 0.29 8.82
C ASP A 93 1.95 -0.26 7.44
N GLY A 94 2.45 0.60 6.54
CA GLY A 94 2.93 0.19 5.22
C GLY A 94 4.10 -0.79 5.32
N LEU A 95 5.10 -0.47 6.15
CA LEU A 95 6.26 -1.34 6.39
C LEU A 95 5.87 -2.64 7.09
N ARG A 96 4.99 -2.59 8.09
CA ARG A 96 4.48 -3.80 8.78
C ARG A 96 3.71 -4.72 7.84
N LEU A 97 2.88 -4.16 6.97
CA LEU A 97 2.18 -4.92 5.93
C LEU A 97 3.16 -5.57 4.96
N ALA A 98 4.19 -4.83 4.52
CA ALA A 98 5.21 -5.34 3.62
C ALA A 98 5.98 -6.54 4.19
N ARG A 99 6.42 -6.45 5.46
CA ARG A 99 7.09 -7.55 6.16
C ARG A 99 6.19 -8.78 6.25
N ARG A 100 4.91 -8.62 6.64
CA ARG A 100 3.95 -9.73 6.70
C ARG A 100 3.73 -10.39 5.33
N MET A 101 3.60 -9.60 4.27
CA MET A 101 3.41 -10.13 2.91
C MET A 101 4.64 -10.87 2.37
N LEU A 102 5.84 -10.52 2.83
CA LEU A 102 7.07 -11.27 2.54
C LEU A 102 7.26 -12.51 3.43
N GLY A 103 6.40 -12.70 4.44
CA GLY A 103 6.49 -13.83 5.37
C GLY A 103 7.47 -13.60 6.54
N GLU A 104 7.89 -12.35 6.78
CA GLU A 104 8.71 -12.02 7.94
C GLU A 104 7.84 -11.98 9.20
N ALA A 105 8.23 -12.77 10.22
CA ALA A 105 7.54 -12.77 11.50
C ALA A 105 7.70 -11.40 12.21
N PRO A 106 6.65 -10.88 12.86
CA PRO A 106 6.78 -9.68 13.68
C PRO A 106 7.67 -9.99 14.89
N GLY A 107 8.95 -9.57 14.85
CA GLY A 107 9.85 -9.64 16.02
C GLY A 107 11.25 -10.22 15.81
N ALA A 108 11.71 -10.54 14.59
CA ALA A 108 13.06 -11.10 14.41
C ALA A 108 14.22 -10.06 14.51
N SER A 109 13.95 -8.81 14.90
CA SER A 109 14.98 -7.80 15.15
C SER A 109 14.94 -7.31 16.60
N ALA A 110 15.24 -8.21 17.52
CA ALA A 110 15.67 -7.89 18.88
C ALA A 110 16.52 -9.04 19.43
N ALA A 111 17.73 -9.22 18.90
CA ALA A 111 18.80 -9.90 19.60
C ALA A 111 20.01 -8.96 19.63
N PRO A 112 20.29 -8.28 20.76
CA PRO A 112 21.59 -7.65 20.99
C PRO A 112 22.66 -8.74 21.29
N PRO A 113 23.97 -8.40 21.18
CA PRO A 113 25.08 -9.36 21.10
C PRO A 113 25.23 -10.28 22.31
#